data_AF-A0A3M7IA04-F1
#
_entry.id   AF-A0A3M7IA04-F1
#
_cell.length_a   1.000
_cell.length_b   1.000
_cell.length_c   1.000
_cell.angle_alpha   90.00
_cell.angle_beta   90.00
_cell.angle_gamma   90.00
#
_symmetry.space_group_name_H-M   'P 1'
#
loop_
_entity.id
_entity.type
_entity.pdbx_description
1 polymer ?
#
loop_
_entity_poly.entity_id
_entity_poly.type
_entity_poly.pdbx_seq_one_letter_code
_entity_poly.pdbx_strand_id
1 'polypeptide(L)'
;MSPPSERKVQISSSFDIDSKSFHEKVVDHKNGGTKRIDEEQPHQHHQSTTVTSNPVAYENNGTDELHITEANGAAGGLRIAMGGDDAGVGYRSQIKADLEADPRVAKVIDVGVHEKSDKTAYAHPADEAAKMVAKGDADRALLICGTGLGVAISANKVPGVRAVTAHDSFSVERSIMSNDAQVLCMGERVIGLELARRLAKEWVGYKFDPKSASAAKVDAIMEYEKKNFA
;
A
#
# COMPACT_ATOMS: atom_id res chain seq x y z
N MET A 1 0.63 1.12 50.72
CA MET A 1 1.53 0.37 49.81
C MET A 1 1.90 1.31 48.68
N SER A 2 3.20 1.60 48.49
CA SER A 2 3.66 2.42 47.36
C SER A 2 3.43 1.68 46.04
N PRO A 3 3.11 2.38 44.93
CA PRO A 3 2.93 1.72 43.63
C PRO A 3 4.25 1.09 43.16
N PRO A 4 4.21 -0.02 42.39
CA PRO A 4 5.41 -0.63 41.85
C PRO A 4 6.12 0.35 40.91
N SER A 5 7.43 0.53 41.08
CA SER A 5 8.19 1.42 40.21
C SER A 5 8.32 0.79 38.82
N GLU A 6 7.85 1.45 37.78
CA GLU A 6 8.07 1.03 36.40
C GLU A 6 9.57 1.02 36.06
N ARG A 7 10.04 -0.05 35.40
CA ARG A 7 11.38 -0.14 34.81
C ARG A 7 11.30 0.33 33.36
N LYS A 8 11.98 1.43 33.03
CA LYS A 8 12.20 1.85 31.65
C LYS A 8 13.48 1.18 31.13
N VAL A 9 13.33 0.24 30.22
CA VAL A 9 14.44 -0.40 29.49
C VAL A 9 14.38 0.07 28.05
N GLN A 10 15.51 0.50 27.49
CA GLN A 10 15.62 0.83 26.08
C GLN A 10 16.45 -0.25 25.39
N ILE A 11 15.89 -0.82 24.32
CA ILE A 11 16.53 -1.82 23.47
C ILE A 11 16.82 -1.16 22.13
N SER A 12 18.06 -1.20 21.68
CA SER A 12 18.47 -0.75 20.35
C SER A 12 19.15 -1.89 19.62
N SER A 13 18.66 -2.22 18.42
CA SER A 13 19.27 -3.18 17.52
C SER A 13 19.86 -2.46 16.31
N SER A 14 21.04 -2.91 15.87
CA SER A 14 21.69 -2.42 14.66
C SER A 14 22.20 -3.61 13.85
N PHE A 15 21.98 -3.56 12.54
CA PHE A 15 22.44 -4.57 11.59
C PHE A 15 23.43 -3.94 10.63
N ASP A 16 24.63 -4.50 10.56
CA ASP A 16 25.67 -4.08 9.63
C ASP A 16 25.66 -5.00 8.41
N ILE A 17 25.25 -4.43 7.27
CA ILE A 17 25.05 -5.14 6.00
C ILE A 17 26.38 -5.67 5.44
N ASP A 18 27.50 -4.99 5.71
CA ASP A 18 28.80 -5.35 5.16
C ASP A 18 29.47 -6.48 5.94
N SER A 19 29.21 -6.58 7.24
CA SER A 19 29.79 -7.62 8.11
C SER A 19 28.87 -8.80 8.44
N LYS A 20 27.61 -8.78 7.98
CA LYS A 20 26.58 -9.80 8.31
C LYS A 20 26.40 -10.03 9.82
N SER A 21 26.65 -9.00 10.62
CA SER A 21 26.60 -9.09 12.09
C SER A 21 25.38 -8.36 12.65
N PHE A 22 24.72 -8.99 13.62
CA PHE A 22 23.62 -8.40 14.36
C PHE A 22 24.11 -8.02 15.76
N HIS A 23 23.81 -6.79 16.17
CA HIS A 23 24.20 -6.29 17.48
C HIS A 23 22.97 -5.82 18.23
N GLU A 24 22.74 -6.37 19.43
CA GLU A 24 21.69 -5.93 20.34
C GLU A 24 22.30 -5.31 21.60
N LYS A 25 21.82 -4.12 21.94
CA LYS A 25 22.25 -3.39 23.13
C LYS A 25 21.04 -3.08 24.00
N VAL A 26 21.12 -3.52 25.25
CA VAL A 26 20.10 -3.26 26.27
C VAL A 26 20.68 -2.29 27.29
N VAL A 27 20.00 -1.17 27.51
CA VAL A 27 20.41 -0.13 28.46
C VAL A 27 19.37 -0.01 29.58
N ASP A 28 19.82 -0.25 30.82
CA ASP A 28 19.04 -0.03 32.04
C ASP A 28 19.45 1.29 32.70
N HIS A 29 18.54 2.26 32.69
CA HIS A 29 18.79 3.61 33.16
C HIS A 29 18.81 3.76 34.69
N LYS A 30 18.56 2.72 35.49
CA LYS A 30 18.72 2.80 36.96
C LYS A 30 20.10 2.41 37.46
N ASN A 31 20.87 1.60 36.74
CA ASN A 31 22.16 1.06 37.21
C ASN A 31 23.37 1.38 36.31
N GLY A 32 23.19 2.11 35.19
CA GLY A 32 24.31 2.50 34.31
C GLY A 32 25.04 1.33 33.63
N GLY A 33 24.52 0.11 33.74
CA GLY A 33 25.11 -1.09 33.16
C GLY A 33 24.72 -1.24 31.70
N THR A 34 25.72 -1.37 30.82
CA THR A 34 25.54 -1.78 29.42
C THR A 34 25.89 -3.26 29.31
N LYS A 35 24.97 -4.09 28.79
CA LYS A 35 25.31 -5.45 28.35
C LYS A 35 25.27 -5.52 26.83
N ARG A 36 26.34 -6.05 26.24
CA ARG A 36 26.48 -6.36 24.82
C ARG A 36 26.22 -7.85 24.65
N ILE A 37 25.38 -8.21 23.69
CA ILE A 37 25.08 -9.60 23.36
C ILE A 37 25.52 -9.77 21.90
N ASP A 38 26.61 -10.49 21.68
CA ASP A 38 27.13 -10.80 20.36
C ASP A 38 26.74 -12.26 20.05
N GLU A 39 25.92 -12.48 19.02
CA GLU A 39 25.48 -13.82 18.60
C GLU A 39 26.12 -14.15 17.23
N GLU A 40 27.00 -15.16 17.20
CA GLU A 40 27.57 -15.72 15.96
C GLU A 40 26.55 -16.68 15.31
N GLN A 41 26.10 -16.39 14.08
CA GLN A 41 25.13 -17.21 13.34
C GLN A 41 25.73 -18.53 12.81
N PRO A 42 24.88 -19.54 12.54
CA PRO A 42 24.53 -19.80 11.13
C PRO A 42 23.05 -20.10 10.84
N HIS A 43 22.55 -19.47 9.78
CA HIS A 43 21.56 -19.90 8.77
C HIS A 43 20.22 -20.54 9.20
N GLN A 44 19.10 -19.81 9.04
CA GLN A 44 18.02 -20.09 8.09
C GLN A 44 16.95 -18.98 8.10
N HIS A 45 16.39 -18.68 6.92
CA HIS A 45 15.58 -17.50 6.62
C HIS A 45 14.25 -17.40 7.38
N HIS A 46 14.12 -16.33 8.17
CA HIS A 46 12.86 -15.64 8.49
C HIS A 46 13.12 -14.13 8.37
N GLN A 47 12.39 -13.43 7.50
CA GLN A 47 12.45 -11.97 7.45
C GLN A 47 11.32 -11.38 8.29
N SER A 48 11.73 -10.66 9.35
CA SER A 48 10.91 -9.71 10.11
C SER A 48 11.23 -8.30 9.63
N THR A 49 10.20 -7.49 9.41
CA THR A 49 10.24 -6.13 8.85
C THR A 49 10.59 -5.09 9.91
N THR A 50 11.47 -4.14 9.60
CA THR A 50 11.76 -2.96 10.44
C THR A 50 11.12 -1.71 9.82
N VAL A 51 10.31 -0.99 10.60
CA VAL A 51 9.71 0.30 10.23
C VAL A 51 10.61 1.42 10.75
N THR A 52 11.15 2.24 9.86
CA THR A 52 11.82 3.51 10.21
C THR A 52 10.90 4.69 9.88
N SER A 53 10.64 5.53 10.88
CA SER A 53 10.02 6.85 10.69
C SER A 53 11.10 7.92 10.50
N ASN A 54 10.81 8.93 9.68
CA ASN A 54 11.74 10.00 9.31
C ASN A 54 12.03 10.97 10.48
N PRO A 55 13.23 11.59 10.53
CA PRO A 55 13.60 12.53 11.60
C PRO A 55 12.92 13.90 11.42
N VAL A 56 12.43 14.47 12.52
CA VAL A 56 11.86 15.83 12.60
C VAL A 56 12.86 16.74 13.31
N ALA A 57 13.18 17.89 12.71
CA ALA A 57 13.98 18.94 13.34
C ALA A 57 13.08 19.90 14.14
N TYR A 58 13.55 20.35 15.31
CA TYR A 58 12.83 21.24 16.22
C TYR A 58 13.56 22.58 16.36
N GLU A 59 12.81 23.69 16.23
CA GLU A 59 13.19 25.00 16.78
C GLU A 59 12.14 25.41 17.83
N ASN A 60 12.61 25.92 18.96
CA ASN A 60 11.81 26.13 20.17
C ASN A 60 11.49 27.63 20.35
N ASN A 61 10.21 28.02 20.23
CA ASN A 61 9.76 29.42 20.38
C ASN A 61 8.84 29.68 21.59
N GLY A 62 9.00 28.92 22.68
CA GLY A 62 8.70 29.44 24.03
C GLY A 62 7.24 29.77 24.38
N THR A 63 6.25 29.17 23.71
CA THR A 63 4.85 29.20 24.16
C THR A 63 4.29 27.78 24.18
N ASP A 64 3.84 27.33 25.34
CA ASP A 64 3.28 25.98 25.62
C ASP A 64 1.90 25.75 24.96
N GLU A 65 1.80 25.92 23.64
CA GLU A 65 0.71 25.37 22.83
C GLU A 65 1.28 24.79 21.52
N LEU A 66 1.27 23.46 21.41
CA LEU A 66 1.66 22.70 20.23
C LEU A 66 0.64 22.92 19.10
N HIS A 67 0.87 23.94 18.27
CA HIS A 67 0.22 24.05 16.97
C HIS A 67 0.99 23.20 15.94
N ILE A 68 0.50 22.00 15.68
CA ILE A 68 0.92 21.18 14.54
C ILE A 68 0.29 21.79 13.30
N THR A 69 1.06 22.52 12.48
CA THR A 69 0.65 22.88 11.12
C THR A 69 1.18 21.83 10.16
N GLU A 70 0.34 20.87 9.78
CA GLU A 70 0.65 19.89 8.74
C GLU A 70 0.79 20.57 7.38
N ALA A 71 1.81 20.16 6.63
CA ALA A 71 2.04 20.61 5.27
C ALA A 71 0.90 20.14 4.36
N ASN A 72 0.21 21.12 3.77
CA ASN A 72 -0.94 20.92 2.91
C ASN A 72 -0.56 20.19 1.61
N GLY A 73 -1.10 18.99 1.43
CA GLY A 73 -0.98 18.17 0.22
C GLY A 73 -2.07 17.09 0.19
N ALA A 74 -3.31 17.55 -0.02
CA ALA A 74 -4.59 16.82 -0.07
C ALA A 74 -5.11 16.26 1.26
N ALA A 75 -5.84 17.11 2.00
CA ALA A 75 -6.58 16.77 3.22
C ALA A 75 -7.85 15.90 2.97
N GLY A 76 -7.80 14.98 2.02
CA GLY A 76 -8.89 14.04 1.72
C GLY A 76 -8.32 12.67 1.43
N GLY A 77 -8.88 11.62 2.05
CA GLY A 77 -8.48 10.24 1.78
C GLY A 77 -8.63 9.85 0.31
N LEU A 78 -8.11 8.67 -0.06
CA LEU A 78 -8.18 8.15 -1.41
C LEU A 78 -9.64 7.97 -1.87
N ARG A 79 -9.93 8.42 -3.10
CA ARG A 79 -11.16 8.07 -3.83
C ARG A 79 -10.87 6.82 -4.65
N ILE A 80 -11.57 5.74 -4.37
CA ILE A 80 -11.30 4.44 -5.00
C ILE A 80 -12.48 4.04 -5.87
N ALA A 81 -12.26 3.93 -7.18
CA ALA A 81 -13.22 3.27 -8.06
C ALA A 81 -13.18 1.75 -7.84
N MET A 82 -14.32 1.07 -7.87
CA MET A 82 -14.39 -0.38 -7.69
C MET A 82 -15.30 -0.99 -8.76
N GLY A 83 -14.84 -2.05 -9.41
CA GLY A 83 -15.56 -2.65 -10.54
C GLY A 83 -15.15 -4.08 -10.85
N GLY A 84 -15.89 -4.75 -11.72
CA GLY A 84 -15.66 -6.15 -12.05
C GLY A 84 -16.82 -6.80 -12.78
N ASP A 85 -16.65 -8.07 -13.17
CA ASP A 85 -17.75 -8.89 -13.69
C ASP A 85 -18.50 -9.60 -12.55
N ASP A 86 -19.46 -10.45 -12.93
CA ASP A 86 -20.27 -11.26 -12.04
C ASP A 86 -19.45 -12.15 -11.11
N ALA A 87 -18.29 -12.61 -11.56
CA ALA A 87 -17.43 -13.52 -10.82
C ALA A 87 -16.75 -12.86 -9.61
N GLY A 88 -16.69 -11.52 -9.55
CA GLY A 88 -16.07 -10.76 -8.46
C GLY A 88 -17.05 -10.10 -7.47
N VAL A 89 -18.37 -10.27 -7.65
CA VAL A 89 -19.39 -9.56 -6.85
C VAL A 89 -19.31 -9.92 -5.36
N GLY A 90 -18.97 -11.18 -5.04
CA GLY A 90 -18.89 -11.66 -3.66
C GLY A 90 -17.78 -10.96 -2.87
N TYR A 91 -16.59 -10.86 -3.47
CA TYR A 91 -15.44 -10.22 -2.82
C TYR A 91 -15.60 -8.71 -2.76
N ARG A 92 -16.11 -8.08 -3.83
CA ARG A 92 -16.25 -6.61 -3.90
C ARG A 92 -17.13 -6.08 -2.78
N SER A 93 -18.24 -6.75 -2.46
CA SER A 93 -19.14 -6.31 -1.39
C SER A 93 -18.44 -6.22 -0.03
N GLN A 94 -17.63 -7.23 0.31
CA GLN A 94 -16.90 -7.27 1.59
C GLN A 94 -15.74 -6.28 1.63
N ILE A 95 -14.95 -6.22 0.55
CA ILE A 95 -13.78 -5.33 0.49
C ILE A 95 -14.23 -3.86 0.40
N LYS A 96 -15.35 -3.56 -0.26
CA LYS A 96 -15.95 -2.23 -0.27
C LYS A 96 -16.25 -1.75 1.15
N ALA A 97 -16.88 -2.59 1.98
CA ALA A 97 -17.16 -2.25 3.37
C ALA A 97 -15.87 -2.00 4.17
N ASP A 98 -14.82 -2.79 3.96
CA ASP A 98 -13.52 -2.56 4.62
C ASP A 98 -12.88 -1.23 4.20
N LEU A 99 -12.94 -0.90 2.90
CA LEU A 99 -12.40 0.35 2.37
C LEU A 99 -13.19 1.56 2.84
N GLU A 100 -14.53 1.49 2.87
CA GLU A 100 -15.38 2.56 3.40
C GLU A 100 -15.17 2.80 4.90
N ALA A 101 -14.70 1.79 5.65
CA ALA A 101 -14.33 1.91 7.06
C ALA A 101 -12.89 2.37 7.30
N ASP A 102 -12.04 2.42 6.26
CA ASP A 102 -10.63 2.80 6.40
C ASP A 102 -10.47 4.34 6.38
N PRO A 103 -9.87 4.97 7.40
CA PRO A 103 -9.76 6.43 7.48
C PRO A 103 -8.88 7.04 6.38
N ARG A 104 -8.09 6.22 5.67
CA ARG A 104 -7.26 6.66 4.54
C ARG A 104 -8.06 6.75 3.23
N VAL A 105 -9.31 6.30 3.21
CA VAL A 105 -10.20 6.28 2.05
C VAL A 105 -11.32 7.31 2.27
N ALA A 106 -11.47 8.25 1.33
CA ALA A 106 -12.54 9.24 1.40
C ALA A 106 -13.88 8.70 0.87
N LYS A 107 -13.83 7.89 -0.19
CA LYS A 107 -15.04 7.34 -0.83
C LYS A 107 -14.69 6.15 -1.71
N VAL A 108 -15.59 5.16 -1.75
CA VAL A 108 -15.62 4.12 -2.78
C VAL A 108 -16.69 4.44 -3.83
N ILE A 109 -16.31 4.39 -5.11
CA ILE A 109 -17.20 4.62 -6.26
C ILE A 109 -17.37 3.28 -6.98
N ASP A 110 -18.53 2.66 -6.80
CA ASP A 110 -18.82 1.33 -7.34
C ASP A 110 -19.42 1.44 -8.74
N VAL A 111 -18.65 1.06 -9.76
CA VAL A 111 -19.06 1.08 -11.17
C VAL A 111 -19.73 -0.23 -11.62
N GLY A 112 -19.94 -1.17 -10.68
CA GLY A 112 -20.60 -2.43 -10.96
C GLY A 112 -19.71 -3.44 -11.70
N VAL A 113 -20.24 -4.59 -12.10
CA VAL A 113 -21.65 -5.00 -11.96
C VAL A 113 -22.05 -5.25 -10.49
N HIS A 114 -23.33 -5.12 -10.15
CA HIS A 114 -23.80 -5.26 -8.75
C HIS A 114 -24.44 -6.62 -8.43
N GLU A 115 -24.79 -7.39 -9.45
CA GLU A 115 -25.46 -8.69 -9.28
C GLU A 115 -24.74 -9.79 -10.08
N LYS A 116 -24.78 -11.03 -9.58
CA LYS A 116 -24.19 -12.19 -10.28
C LYS A 116 -24.95 -12.57 -11.56
N SER A 117 -26.20 -12.13 -11.69
CA SER A 117 -27.07 -12.29 -12.87
C SER A 117 -26.61 -11.42 -14.03
N ASP A 118 -25.96 -10.29 -13.76
CA ASP A 118 -25.48 -9.36 -14.79
C ASP A 118 -24.26 -9.94 -15.53
N LYS A 119 -24.39 -10.14 -16.83
CA LYS A 119 -23.35 -10.74 -17.69
C LYS A 119 -22.56 -9.72 -18.50
N THR A 120 -22.55 -8.46 -18.08
CA THR A 120 -21.68 -7.44 -18.65
C THR A 120 -20.24 -7.93 -18.64
N ALA A 121 -19.59 -7.90 -19.81
CA ALA A 121 -18.21 -8.35 -19.94
C ALA A 121 -17.27 -7.46 -19.10
N TYR A 122 -16.31 -8.08 -18.42
CA TYR A 122 -15.37 -7.43 -17.49
C TYR A 122 -14.66 -6.19 -18.06
N ALA A 123 -14.53 -6.11 -19.38
CA ALA A 123 -13.84 -5.01 -20.05
C ALA A 123 -14.56 -3.67 -19.85
N HIS A 124 -15.89 -3.65 -19.78
CA HIS A 124 -16.67 -2.43 -19.60
C HIS A 124 -16.47 -1.77 -18.23
N PRO A 125 -16.69 -2.46 -17.09
CA PRO A 125 -16.44 -1.86 -15.77
C PRO A 125 -14.94 -1.58 -15.53
N ALA A 126 -14.03 -2.36 -16.14
CA ALA A 126 -12.60 -2.07 -16.06
C ALA A 126 -12.21 -0.77 -16.79
N ASP A 127 -12.72 -0.56 -18.01
CA ASP A 127 -12.52 0.67 -18.78
C ASP A 127 -13.15 1.88 -18.08
N GLU A 128 -14.36 1.74 -17.54
CA GLU A 128 -15.03 2.80 -16.80
C GLU A 128 -14.22 3.27 -15.58
N ALA A 129 -13.83 2.34 -14.70
CA ALA A 129 -13.04 2.66 -13.51
C ALA A 129 -11.66 3.24 -13.88
N ALA A 130 -11.00 2.69 -14.90
CA ALA A 130 -9.71 3.19 -15.38
C ALA A 130 -9.84 4.62 -15.96
N LYS A 131 -10.91 4.93 -16.68
CA LYS A 131 -11.19 6.29 -17.17
C LYS A 131 -11.43 7.27 -16.04
N MET A 132 -12.08 6.86 -14.94
CA MET A 132 -12.22 7.72 -13.77
C MET A 132 -10.86 8.09 -13.16
N VAL A 133 -9.95 7.12 -13.09
CA VAL A 133 -8.56 7.36 -12.64
C VAL A 133 -7.84 8.32 -13.59
N ALA A 134 -7.88 8.06 -14.91
CA ALA A 134 -7.22 8.90 -15.90
C ALA A 134 -7.72 10.36 -15.89
N LYS A 135 -9.01 10.57 -15.61
CA LYS A 135 -9.63 11.90 -15.51
C LYS A 135 -9.39 12.60 -14.17
N GLY A 136 -8.90 11.88 -13.16
CA GLY A 136 -8.77 12.39 -11.79
C GLY A 136 -10.08 12.42 -11.00
N ASP A 137 -11.13 11.71 -11.45
CA ASP A 137 -12.38 11.52 -10.72
C ASP A 137 -12.20 10.50 -9.56
N ALA A 138 -11.24 9.59 -9.71
CA ALA A 138 -10.74 8.68 -8.68
C ALA A 138 -9.21 8.74 -8.62
N ASP A 139 -8.63 8.44 -7.46
CA ASP A 139 -7.17 8.41 -7.29
C ASP A 139 -6.62 7.02 -7.62
N ARG A 140 -7.41 5.97 -7.37
CA ARG A 140 -7.08 4.57 -7.66
C ARG A 140 -8.32 3.76 -8.05
N ALA A 141 -8.12 2.55 -8.57
CA ALA A 141 -9.20 1.59 -8.77
C ALA A 141 -8.87 0.19 -8.25
N LEU A 142 -9.87 -0.50 -7.69
CA LEU A 142 -9.80 -1.90 -7.28
C LEU A 142 -10.75 -2.73 -8.15
N LEU A 143 -10.19 -3.60 -8.99
CA LEU A 143 -10.95 -4.42 -9.92
C LEU A 143 -10.93 -5.89 -9.53
N ILE A 144 -12.08 -6.56 -9.54
CA ILE A 144 -12.17 -7.98 -9.17
C ILE A 144 -12.99 -8.73 -10.20
N CYS A 145 -12.41 -9.79 -10.78
CA CYS A 145 -13.12 -10.75 -11.61
C CYS A 145 -12.73 -12.18 -11.18
N GLY A 146 -13.01 -13.18 -12.03
CA GLY A 146 -12.61 -14.56 -11.73
C GLY A 146 -11.11 -14.72 -11.43
N THR A 147 -10.23 -14.13 -12.26
CA THR A 147 -8.75 -14.27 -12.13
C THR A 147 -8.02 -12.95 -11.87
N GLY A 148 -8.67 -11.81 -12.07
CA GLY A 148 -8.05 -10.48 -12.09
C GLY A 148 -7.36 -10.11 -13.41
N LEU A 149 -7.11 -11.09 -14.29
CA LEU A 149 -6.30 -10.89 -15.50
C LEU A 149 -7.01 -10.03 -16.54
N GLY A 150 -8.26 -10.37 -16.87
CA GLY A 150 -9.03 -9.67 -17.91
C GLY A 150 -9.22 -8.19 -17.61
N VAL A 151 -9.60 -7.88 -16.37
CA VAL A 151 -9.78 -6.49 -15.92
C VAL A 151 -8.46 -5.71 -15.92
N ALA A 152 -7.33 -6.33 -15.56
CA ALA A 152 -6.02 -5.70 -15.65
C ALA A 152 -5.63 -5.41 -17.11
N ILE A 153 -5.85 -6.36 -18.02
CA ILE A 153 -5.58 -6.18 -19.45
C ILE A 153 -6.42 -5.03 -20.01
N SER A 154 -7.71 -4.98 -19.69
CA SER A 154 -8.63 -3.92 -20.14
C SER A 154 -8.26 -2.55 -19.58
N ALA A 155 -7.99 -2.44 -18.28
CA ALA A 155 -7.64 -1.17 -17.64
C ALA A 155 -6.34 -0.57 -18.21
N ASN A 156 -5.33 -1.40 -18.53
CA ASN A 156 -4.09 -0.96 -19.18
C ASN A 156 -4.29 -0.47 -20.63
N LYS A 157 -5.49 -0.58 -21.21
CA LYS A 157 -5.81 0.04 -22.52
C LYS A 157 -6.26 1.49 -22.40
N VAL A 158 -6.48 1.99 -21.19
CA VAL A 158 -6.80 3.40 -20.96
C VAL A 158 -5.51 4.20 -20.84
N PRO A 159 -5.29 5.23 -21.68
CA PRO A 159 -4.07 6.02 -21.65
C PRO A 159 -3.75 6.58 -20.27
N GLY A 160 -2.50 6.41 -19.83
CA GLY A 160 -1.96 6.87 -18.56
C GLY A 160 -2.31 6.00 -17.35
N VAL A 161 -3.05 4.91 -17.55
CA VAL A 161 -3.40 3.96 -16.49
C VAL A 161 -2.46 2.76 -16.48
N ARG A 162 -1.99 2.40 -15.29
CA ARG A 162 -1.20 1.20 -15.05
C ARG A 162 -1.97 0.29 -14.10
N ALA A 163 -2.28 -0.90 -14.57
CA ALA A 163 -3.04 -1.91 -13.85
C ALA A 163 -2.26 -3.20 -13.67
N VAL A 164 -2.36 -3.81 -12.50
CA VAL A 164 -1.69 -5.08 -12.20
C VAL A 164 -2.66 -6.07 -11.61
N THR A 165 -2.44 -7.36 -11.85
CA THR A 165 -2.99 -8.42 -11.00
C THR A 165 -1.95 -8.79 -9.94
N ALA A 166 -2.27 -8.68 -8.66
CA ALA A 166 -1.35 -9.00 -7.58
C ALA A 166 -2.06 -9.77 -6.47
N HIS A 167 -1.46 -10.88 -6.04
CA HIS A 167 -2.06 -11.87 -5.13
C HIS A 167 -1.18 -12.17 -3.91
N ASP A 168 -0.19 -11.32 -3.66
CA ASP A 168 0.72 -11.39 -2.52
C ASP A 168 1.16 -9.97 -2.09
N SER A 169 1.55 -9.82 -0.82
CA SER A 169 1.88 -8.52 -0.24
C SER A 169 3.07 -7.83 -0.92
N PHE A 170 4.06 -8.61 -1.39
CA PHE A 170 5.23 -8.05 -2.06
C PHE A 170 4.83 -7.43 -3.40
N SER A 171 4.10 -8.17 -4.23
CA SER A 171 3.59 -7.67 -5.50
C SER A 171 2.67 -6.46 -5.31
N VAL A 172 1.83 -6.45 -4.26
CA VAL A 172 0.97 -5.30 -3.93
C VAL A 172 1.80 -4.07 -3.52
N GLU A 173 2.83 -4.22 -2.69
CA GLU A 173 3.75 -3.14 -2.37
C GLU A 173 4.42 -2.60 -3.65
N ARG A 174 5.00 -3.49 -4.45
CA ARG A 174 5.73 -3.10 -5.67
C ARG A 174 4.81 -2.52 -6.73
N SER A 175 3.52 -2.87 -6.74
CA SER A 175 2.54 -2.24 -7.62
C SER A 175 2.54 -0.72 -7.47
N ILE A 176 2.59 -0.22 -6.24
CA ILE A 176 2.67 1.22 -5.97
C ILE A 176 4.13 1.68 -6.03
N MET A 177 5.00 1.13 -5.19
CA MET A 177 6.33 1.71 -4.96
C MET A 177 7.31 1.57 -6.13
N SER A 178 7.01 0.72 -7.12
CA SER A 178 7.82 0.60 -8.34
C SER A 178 7.09 1.00 -9.61
N ASN A 179 5.81 0.65 -9.71
CA ASN A 179 5.09 0.79 -10.97
C ASN A 179 4.11 1.96 -10.97
N ASP A 180 3.93 2.64 -9.83
CA ASP A 180 2.91 3.65 -9.64
C ASP A 180 1.55 3.21 -10.22
N ALA A 181 1.19 1.95 -9.97
CA ALA A 181 0.02 1.32 -10.56
C ALA A 181 -1.23 1.78 -9.83
N GLN A 182 -2.02 2.62 -10.48
CA GLN A 182 -3.25 3.16 -9.90
C GLN A 182 -4.34 2.11 -9.77
N VAL A 183 -4.24 1.00 -10.51
CA VAL A 183 -5.26 -0.04 -10.55
C VAL A 183 -4.71 -1.37 -10.02
N LEU A 184 -5.30 -1.86 -8.93
CA LEU A 184 -5.06 -3.20 -8.40
C LEU A 184 -6.18 -4.14 -8.85
N CYS A 185 -5.81 -5.31 -9.36
CA CYS A 185 -6.74 -6.35 -9.79
C CYS A 185 -6.55 -7.62 -8.97
N MET A 186 -7.65 -8.28 -8.61
CA MET A 186 -7.65 -9.54 -7.87
C MET A 186 -8.61 -10.58 -8.48
N GLY A 187 -8.36 -11.85 -8.19
CA GLY A 187 -9.14 -12.98 -8.72
C GLY A 187 -9.91 -13.68 -7.62
N GLU A 188 -11.24 -13.57 -7.60
CA GLU A 188 -12.10 -14.22 -6.61
C GLU A 188 -11.98 -15.76 -6.66
N ARG A 189 -11.68 -16.35 -7.83
CA ARG A 189 -11.49 -17.79 -8.00
C ARG A 189 -10.05 -18.25 -7.73
N VAL A 190 -9.14 -17.34 -7.39
CA VAL A 190 -7.69 -17.61 -7.28
C VAL A 190 -7.20 -17.45 -5.85
N ILE A 191 -7.58 -16.38 -5.16
CA ILE A 191 -7.16 -16.12 -3.78
C ILE A 191 -8.33 -16.16 -2.81
N GLY A 192 -8.07 -16.49 -1.55
CA GLY A 192 -9.08 -16.45 -0.48
C GLY A 192 -9.46 -15.03 -0.08
N LEU A 193 -10.71 -14.84 0.38
CA LEU A 193 -11.27 -13.54 0.72
C LEU A 193 -10.43 -12.79 1.77
N GLU A 194 -10.03 -13.44 2.85
CA GLU A 194 -9.26 -12.79 3.92
C GLU A 194 -7.89 -12.29 3.45
N LEU A 195 -7.25 -13.01 2.52
CA LEU A 195 -6.04 -12.52 1.87
C LEU A 195 -6.35 -11.31 1.01
N ALA A 196 -7.39 -11.36 0.17
CA ALA A 196 -7.79 -10.24 -0.69
C ALA A 196 -8.09 -8.96 0.12
N ARG A 197 -8.80 -9.09 1.25
CA ARG A 197 -9.09 -7.99 2.18
C ARG A 197 -7.82 -7.39 2.78
N ARG A 198 -6.90 -8.24 3.24
CA ARG A 198 -5.59 -7.81 3.76
C ARG A 198 -4.78 -7.05 2.69
N LEU A 199 -4.70 -7.59 1.48
CA LEU A 199 -3.96 -6.99 0.37
C LEU A 199 -4.53 -5.62 -0.02
N ALA A 200 -5.86 -5.48 -0.09
CA ALA A 200 -6.49 -4.18 -0.35
C ALA A 200 -6.16 -3.14 0.73
N LYS A 201 -6.14 -3.56 2.01
CA LYS A 201 -5.76 -2.69 3.13
C LYS A 201 -4.29 -2.26 3.11
N GLU A 202 -3.39 -3.18 2.77
CA GLU A 202 -1.96 -2.88 2.61
C GLU A 202 -1.75 -1.90 1.46
N TRP A 203 -2.37 -2.16 0.30
CA TRP A 203 -2.31 -1.34 -0.90
C TRP A 203 -2.61 0.14 -0.66
N VAL A 204 -3.69 0.43 0.06
CA VAL A 204 -4.11 1.80 0.45
C VAL A 204 -3.02 2.55 1.24
N GLY A 205 -2.15 1.83 1.95
CA GLY A 205 -1.08 2.41 2.77
C GLY A 205 0.17 2.84 2.01
N TYR A 206 0.43 2.27 0.83
CA TYR A 206 1.64 2.59 0.07
C TYR A 206 1.49 3.89 -0.71
N LYS A 207 2.58 4.64 -0.85
CA LYS A 207 2.65 5.85 -1.69
C LYS A 207 3.85 5.76 -2.62
N PHE A 208 3.66 6.15 -3.87
CA PHE A 208 4.74 6.22 -4.84
C PHE A 208 5.60 7.46 -4.60
N ASP A 209 6.91 7.33 -4.77
CA ASP A 209 7.85 8.46 -4.74
C ASP A 209 8.24 8.84 -6.17
N PRO A 210 7.78 9.99 -6.69
CA PRO A 210 8.10 10.45 -8.05
C PRO A 210 9.57 10.84 -8.23
N LYS A 211 10.36 10.90 -7.15
CA LYS A 211 11.81 11.15 -7.20
C LYS A 211 12.65 9.87 -7.12
N SER A 212 12.01 8.71 -7.01
CA SER A 212 12.69 7.42 -6.90
C SER A 212 13.30 6.96 -8.22
N ALA A 213 14.27 6.03 -8.15
CA ALA A 213 14.83 5.38 -9.34
C ALA A 213 13.78 4.59 -10.16
N SER A 214 12.63 4.26 -9.57
CA SER A 214 11.52 3.62 -10.27
C SER A 214 10.75 4.60 -11.17
N ALA A 215 10.73 5.90 -10.85
CA ALA A 215 10.04 6.91 -11.66
C ALA A 215 10.55 6.95 -13.10
N ALA A 216 11.87 6.92 -13.30
CA ALA A 216 12.45 6.87 -14.65
C ALA A 216 12.00 5.64 -15.47
N LYS A 217 11.67 4.52 -14.81
CA LYS A 217 11.16 3.32 -15.48
C LYS A 217 9.68 3.47 -15.85
N VAL A 218 8.89 4.10 -14.98
CA VAL A 218 7.51 4.48 -15.28
C VAL A 218 7.48 5.46 -16.45
N ASP A 219 8.35 6.45 -16.47
CA ASP A 219 8.46 7.43 -17.56
C ASP A 219 8.73 6.75 -18.91
N ALA A 220 9.56 5.71 -18.94
CA ALA A 220 9.79 4.93 -20.16
C ALA A 220 8.51 4.24 -20.68
N ILE A 221 7.66 3.71 -19.79
CA ILE A 221 6.35 3.15 -20.17
C ILE A 221 5.47 4.25 -20.79
N MET A 222 5.44 5.42 -20.16
CA MET A 222 4.67 6.57 -20.64
C MET A 222 5.19 7.10 -21.99
N GLU A 223 6.48 7.01 -22.25
CA GLU A 223 7.07 7.35 -23.55
C GLU A 223 6.61 6.39 -24.65
N TYR A 224 6.58 5.09 -24.37
CA TYR A 224 6.06 4.10 -25.33
C TYR A 224 4.57 4.28 -25.60
N GLU A 225 3.79 4.61 -24.57
CA GLU A 225 2.36 4.88 -24.74
C GLU A 225 2.14 6.05 -25.71
N LYS A 226 2.85 7.17 -25.52
CA LYS A 226 2.81 8.30 -26.45
C LYS A 226 3.23 7.92 -27.86
N LYS A 227 4.27 7.08 -28.02
CA LYS A 227 4.71 6.64 -29.36
C LYS A 227 3.71 5.75 -30.08
N ASN A 228 2.99 4.91 -29.34
CA ASN A 228 2.11 3.89 -29.92
C ASN A 228 0.65 4.36 -30.07
N PHE A 229 0.23 5.39 -29.31
CA PHE A 229 -1.17 5.81 -29.22
C PHE A 229 -1.41 7.33 -29.38
N ALA A 230 -0.37 8.13 -29.71
CA ALA A 230 -0.54 9.54 -30.09
C ALA A 230 -0.88 9.71 -31.58
#